data_AF-A0A7J9JET7-F1
#
_entry.id   AF-A0A7J9JET7-F1
#
_cell.length_a   1.000
_cell.length_b   1.000
_cell.length_c   1.000
_cell.angle_alpha   90.00
_cell.angle_beta   90.00
_cell.angle_gamma   90.00
#
_symmetry.space_group_name_H-M   'P 1'
#
loop_
_entity.id
_entity.type
_entity.pdbx_description
1 polymer ?
#
loop_
_entity_poly.entity_id
_entity_poly.type
_entity_poly.pdbx_seq_one_letter_code
_entity_poly.pdbx_strand_id
1 'polypeptide(L)'
;VAKLDELVPVGGKLLTGFQQGLVKSILNELECLLGVATAALQMANEHLSPLMDMESVVGLDQQESSGEDEMTSSRVREPEVTDYAAVMGIIYSMVKQDYTMQNKIVTSLNLKSSSEELESYSLMWSLRPYVNDQTMKLAWKLFP
;
A
#
# COMPACT_ATOMS: atom_id res chain seq x y z
N VAL A 1 -40.67 -2.82 21.60
CA VAL A 1 -39.28 -3.05 22.06
C VAL A 1 -38.68 -4.28 21.38
N ALA A 2 -39.29 -5.48 21.47
CA ALA A 2 -38.76 -6.72 20.85
C ALA A 2 -38.46 -6.70 19.34
N LYS A 3 -39.13 -5.87 18.52
CA LYS A 3 -38.86 -5.76 17.06
C LYS A 3 -37.64 -4.89 16.70
N LEU A 4 -37.18 -4.02 17.61
CA LEU A 4 -36.00 -3.19 17.37
C LEU A 4 -34.71 -3.96 17.71
N ASP A 5 -34.76 -4.85 18.69
CA ASP A 5 -33.62 -5.71 19.07
C ASP A 5 -33.22 -6.72 17.97
N GLU A 6 -34.15 -7.12 17.09
CA GLU A 6 -33.83 -7.93 15.90
C GLU A 6 -33.20 -7.12 14.75
N LEU A 7 -33.40 -5.80 14.73
CA LEU A 7 -32.93 -4.94 13.65
C LEU A 7 -31.43 -4.60 13.79
N VAL A 8 -30.95 -4.51 15.03
CA VAL A 8 -29.55 -4.24 15.38
C VAL A 8 -28.57 -5.28 14.80
N PRO A 9 -28.76 -6.61 14.99
CA PRO A 9 -27.86 -7.61 14.42
C PRO A 9 -27.93 -7.71 12.90
N VAL A 10 -29.08 -7.38 12.29
CA VAL A 10 -29.22 -7.34 10.81
C VAL A 10 -28.49 -6.11 10.25
N GLY A 11 -28.61 -4.95 10.90
CA GLY A 11 -27.89 -3.73 10.52
C GLY A 11 -26.37 -3.89 10.64
N GLY A 12 -25.89 -4.50 11.73
CA GLY A 12 -24.46 -4.79 11.90
C GLY A 12 -23.90 -5.72 10.83
N LYS A 13 -24.63 -6.78 10.47
CA LYS A 13 -24.24 -7.71 9.39
C LYS A 13 -24.25 -7.04 8.01
N LEU A 14 -25.24 -6.18 7.74
CA LEU A 14 -25.35 -5.47 6.47
C LEU A 14 -24.22 -4.45 6.30
N LEU A 15 -23.92 -3.67 7.36
CA LEU A 15 -22.82 -2.71 7.37
C LEU A 15 -21.46 -3.42 7.21
N THR A 16 -21.27 -4.52 7.93
CA THR A 16 -20.08 -5.38 7.80
C THR A 16 -19.92 -5.91 6.39
N GLY A 17 -21.00 -6.45 5.79
CA GLY A 17 -20.97 -6.98 4.42
C GLY A 17 -20.64 -5.90 3.39
N PHE A 18 -21.15 -4.68 3.57
CA PHE A 18 -20.87 -3.55 2.70
C PHE A 18 -19.42 -3.08 2.82
N GLN A 19 -18.90 -2.93 4.06
CA GLN A 19 -17.50 -2.56 4.31
C GLN A 19 -16.53 -3.63 3.80
N GLN A 20 -16.80 -4.91 4.06
CA GLN A 20 -15.98 -6.02 3.56
C GLN A 20 -15.98 -6.09 2.03
N GLY A 21 -17.14 -5.89 1.38
CA GLY A 21 -17.25 -5.88 -0.08
C GLY A 21 -16.42 -4.78 -0.74
N LEU A 22 -16.50 -3.56 -0.22
CA LEU A 22 -15.71 -2.42 -0.71
C LEU A 22 -14.21 -2.63 -0.53
N VAL A 23 -13.77 -3.02 0.67
CA VAL A 23 -12.33 -3.22 0.94
C VAL A 23 -11.77 -4.38 0.14
N LYS A 24 -12.52 -5.48 0.00
CA LYS A 24 -12.11 -6.63 -0.81
C LYS A 24 -12.01 -6.28 -2.29
N SER A 25 -12.92 -5.46 -2.82
CA SER A 25 -12.85 -4.97 -4.20
C SER A 25 -11.57 -4.16 -4.44
N ILE A 26 -11.27 -3.21 -3.55
CA ILE A 26 -10.06 -2.38 -3.65
C ILE A 26 -8.80 -3.25 -3.55
N LEU A 27 -8.77 -4.22 -2.64
CA LEU A 27 -7.64 -5.15 -2.51
C LEU A 27 -7.41 -5.97 -3.78
N ASN A 28 -8.49 -6.49 -4.39
CA ASN A 28 -8.39 -7.24 -5.64
C ASN A 28 -7.87 -6.37 -6.79
N GLU A 29 -8.32 -5.12 -6.87
CA GLU A 29 -7.85 -4.17 -7.89
C GLU A 29 -6.37 -3.82 -7.69
N LEU A 30 -5.94 -3.57 -6.45
CA LEU A 30 -4.53 -3.36 -6.12
C LEU A 30 -3.66 -4.57 -6.45
N GLU A 31 -4.14 -5.78 -6.15
CA GLU A 31 -3.44 -7.03 -6.47
C GLU A 31 -3.31 -7.24 -7.99
N CYS A 32 -4.37 -6.91 -8.74
CA CYS A 32 -4.34 -6.92 -10.20
C CYS A 32 -3.31 -5.93 -10.74
N LEU A 33 -3.33 -4.67 -10.27
CA LEU A 33 -2.39 -3.63 -10.68
C LEU A 33 -0.95 -4.00 -10.36
N LEU A 34 -0.69 -4.59 -9.19
CA LEU A 34 0.64 -5.08 -8.81
C LEU A 34 1.13 -6.20 -9.73
N GLY A 35 0.24 -7.12 -10.12
CA GLY A 35 0.54 -8.17 -11.09
C GLY A 35 0.94 -7.60 -12.45
N VAL A 36 0.20 -6.59 -12.93
CA VAL A 36 0.50 -5.89 -14.19
C VAL A 36 1.86 -5.19 -14.12
N ALA A 37 2.14 -4.45 -13.04
CA ALA A 37 3.42 -3.76 -12.86
C ALA A 37 4.60 -4.73 -12.82
N THR A 38 4.43 -5.88 -12.16
CA THR A 38 5.46 -6.93 -12.08
C THR A 38 5.75 -7.54 -13.46
N ALA A 39 4.71 -7.85 -14.23
CA ALA A 39 4.87 -8.38 -15.59
C ALA A 39 5.54 -7.38 -16.54
N ALA A 40 5.19 -6.10 -16.44
CA ALA A 40 5.82 -5.03 -17.23
C ALA A 40 7.32 -4.89 -16.93
N LEU A 41 7.72 -4.95 -15.65
CA LEU A 41 9.12 -4.94 -15.24
C LEU A 41 9.90 -6.15 -15.79
N GLN A 42 9.29 -7.34 -15.77
CA GLN A 42 9.93 -8.56 -16.29
C GLN A 42 10.14 -8.47 -17.81
N MET A 43 9.13 -8.07 -18.58
CA MET A 43 9.26 -7.89 -20.02
C MET A 43 10.32 -6.82 -20.37
N ALA A 44 10.35 -5.70 -19.67
CA ALA A 44 11.37 -4.66 -19.88
C ALA A 44 12.79 -5.17 -19.61
N ASN A 45 12.97 -6.01 -18.58
CA ASN A 45 14.25 -6.63 -18.27
C ASN A 45 14.68 -7.69 -19.31
N GLU A 46 13.74 -8.51 -19.80
CA GLU A 46 13.99 -9.49 -20.88
C GLU A 46 14.39 -8.81 -22.20
N HIS A 47 13.84 -7.63 -22.48
CA HIS A 47 14.20 -6.81 -23.65
C HIS A 47 15.58 -6.14 -23.53
N LEU A 48 16.16 -6.05 -22.33
CA LEU A 48 17.52 -5.53 -22.09
C LEU A 48 18.61 -6.61 -22.21
N SER A 49 18.26 -7.89 -22.01
CA SER A 49 19.21 -9.01 -22.09
C SER A 49 19.91 -9.22 -23.44
N PRO A 50 19.36 -8.89 -24.63
CA PRO A 50 20.10 -9.04 -25.88
C PRO A 50 21.06 -7.87 -26.18
N LEU A 51 20.97 -6.74 -25.47
CA LEU A 51 21.75 -5.52 -25.80
C LEU A 51 23.16 -5.51 -25.18
N MET A 52 23.44 -6.35 -24.19
CA MET A 52 24.73 -6.33 -23.48
C MET A 52 25.78 -7.32 -24.02
N ASP A 53 25.50 -8.03 -25.12
CA ASP A 53 26.45 -9.02 -25.69
C ASP A 53 27.39 -8.41 -26.75
N MET A 54 27.38 -7.09 -26.92
CA MET A 54 28.25 -6.42 -27.87
C MET A 54 28.89 -5.18 -27.25
N GLU A 55 30.21 -5.29 -27.05
CA GLU A 55 31.18 -4.20 -26.84
C GLU A 55 31.42 -3.74 -25.39
N SER A 56 32.49 -4.26 -24.77
CA SER A 56 33.70 -3.46 -24.54
C SER A 56 34.81 -4.32 -23.92
N VAL A 57 35.72 -4.76 -24.78
CA VAL A 57 37.07 -5.20 -24.38
C VAL A 57 37.86 -3.96 -23.99
N VAL A 58 38.34 -3.96 -22.75
CA VAL A 58 39.61 -3.39 -22.26
C VAL A 58 39.92 -1.93 -22.63
N GLY A 59 39.94 -1.07 -21.61
CA GLY A 59 40.60 0.23 -21.65
C GLY A 59 40.46 0.98 -20.33
N LEU A 60 41.13 0.51 -19.28
CA LEU A 60 41.36 1.28 -18.06
C LEU A 60 42.28 2.46 -18.43
N ASP A 61 41.84 3.70 -18.23
CA ASP A 61 42.77 4.78 -17.93
C ASP A 61 42.14 5.79 -16.96
N GLN A 62 42.90 5.99 -15.87
CA GLN A 62 42.67 6.94 -14.80
C GLN A 62 43.07 8.33 -15.28
N GLN A 63 42.25 9.36 -15.04
CA GLN A 63 42.81 10.69 -14.72
C GLN A 63 41.84 11.58 -13.95
N GLU A 64 42.30 12.06 -12.79
CA GLU A 64 41.70 13.11 -11.96
C GLU A 64 41.68 14.48 -12.68
N SER A 65 40.68 15.33 -12.38
CA SER A 65 40.88 16.78 -12.37
C SER A 65 39.72 17.54 -11.70
N SER A 66 40.00 18.04 -10.49
CA SER A 66 39.75 19.41 -10.00
C SER A 66 38.38 20.09 -10.19
N GLY A 67 37.75 20.43 -9.06
CA GLY A 67 37.43 21.83 -8.78
C GLY A 67 35.96 22.27 -8.81
N GLU A 68 35.49 22.60 -7.60
CA GLU A 68 34.63 23.75 -7.26
C GLU A 68 33.09 23.60 -7.29
N ASP A 69 32.55 24.21 -6.23
CA ASP A 69 31.20 24.23 -5.69
C ASP A 69 30.23 24.97 -6.63
N GLU A 70 29.31 24.24 -7.28
CA GLU A 70 28.16 24.83 -7.96
C GLU A 70 26.90 24.09 -7.55
N MET A 71 26.28 24.61 -6.49
CA MET A 71 24.85 24.58 -6.17
C MET A 71 24.08 23.48 -6.91
N THR A 72 24.12 22.26 -6.36
CA THR A 72 23.17 21.23 -6.75
C THR A 72 21.79 21.68 -6.26
N SER A 73 21.10 22.44 -7.11
CA SER A 73 19.64 22.41 -7.21
C SER A 73 19.26 20.94 -7.03
N SER A 74 18.56 20.61 -5.94
CA SER A 74 18.12 19.24 -5.70
C SER A 74 17.14 18.91 -6.81
N ARG A 75 17.67 18.43 -7.93
CA ARG A 75 16.90 17.94 -9.06
C ARG A 75 16.01 16.89 -8.45
N VAL A 76 14.72 17.21 -8.34
CA VAL A 76 13.70 16.26 -7.92
C VAL A 76 13.83 15.13 -8.91
N ARG A 77 14.46 14.02 -8.48
CA ARG A 77 14.59 12.84 -9.31
C ARG A 77 13.17 12.40 -9.57
N GLU A 78 12.79 12.32 -10.85
CA GLU A 78 11.49 11.77 -11.20
C GLU A 78 11.41 10.37 -10.59
N PRO A 79 10.32 10.03 -9.89
CA PRO A 79 10.22 8.73 -9.26
C PRO A 79 10.31 7.65 -10.32
N GLU A 80 11.18 6.67 -10.10
CA GLU A 80 11.35 5.55 -11.02
C GLU A 80 10.18 4.57 -10.86
N VAL A 81 9.93 3.72 -11.86
CA VAL A 81 8.85 2.72 -11.82
C VAL A 81 8.94 1.82 -10.58
N THR A 82 10.16 1.57 -10.13
CA THR A 82 10.48 0.85 -8.89
C THR A 82 10.00 1.58 -7.63
N ASP A 83 10.08 2.92 -7.59
CA ASP A 83 9.61 3.73 -6.46
C ASP A 83 8.07 3.65 -6.35
N TYR A 84 7.37 3.73 -7.48
CA TYR A 84 5.92 3.56 -7.52
C TYR A 84 5.50 2.16 -7.07
N ALA A 85 6.16 1.12 -7.60
CA ALA A 85 5.87 -0.27 -7.22
C ALA A 85 6.12 -0.52 -5.73
N ALA A 86 7.21 0.03 -5.19
CA ALA A 86 7.52 -0.07 -3.76
C ALA A 86 6.45 0.60 -2.89
N VAL A 87 6.07 1.84 -3.21
CA VAL A 87 5.04 2.57 -2.46
C VAL A 87 3.68 1.87 -2.55
N MET A 88 3.30 1.38 -3.73
CA MET A 88 2.07 0.59 -3.90
C MET A 88 2.10 -0.71 -3.09
N GLY A 89 3.22 -1.43 -3.05
CA GLY A 89 3.38 -2.64 -2.25
C GLY A 89 3.26 -2.39 -0.75
N ILE A 90 3.79 -1.25 -0.27
CA ILE A 90 3.66 -0.84 1.14
C ILE A 90 2.20 -0.47 1.44
N ILE A 91 1.54 0.32 0.59
CA ILE A 91 0.13 0.69 0.77
C ILE A 91 -0.75 -0.56 0.80
N TYR A 92 -0.56 -1.49 -0.14
CA TYR A 92 -1.28 -2.76 -0.16
C TYR A 92 -1.12 -3.51 1.17
N SER A 93 0.11 -3.60 1.68
CA SER A 93 0.39 -4.29 2.94
C SER A 93 -0.29 -3.60 4.12
N MET A 94 -0.25 -2.27 4.18
CA MET A 94 -0.94 -1.46 5.19
C MET A 94 -2.45 -1.72 5.17
N VAL A 95 -3.08 -1.62 3.99
CA VAL A 95 -4.53 -1.84 3.82
C VAL A 95 -4.92 -3.28 4.15
N LYS A 96 -4.11 -4.26 3.76
CA LYS A 96 -4.35 -5.68 4.05
C LYS A 96 -4.31 -5.99 5.55
N GLN A 97 -3.34 -5.42 6.27
CA GLN A 97 -3.25 -5.57 7.71
C GLN A 97 -4.41 -4.87 8.42
N ASP A 98 -4.75 -3.65 8.01
CA ASP A 98 -5.88 -2.90 8.56
C ASP A 98 -7.21 -3.65 8.37
N TYR A 99 -7.44 -4.17 7.16
CA TYR A 99 -8.59 -5.03 6.87
C TYR A 99 -8.60 -6.29 7.74
N THR A 100 -7.46 -6.95 7.91
CA THR A 100 -7.37 -8.17 8.72
C THR A 100 -7.73 -7.88 10.18
N MET A 101 -7.29 -6.75 10.71
CA MET A 101 -7.66 -6.30 12.04
C MET A 101 -9.15 -5.99 12.14
N GLN A 102 -9.69 -5.19 11.21
CA GLN A 102 -11.11 -4.85 11.19
C GLN A 102 -11.97 -6.12 11.14
N ASN A 103 -11.62 -7.08 10.29
CA ASN A 103 -12.34 -8.35 10.20
C ASN A 103 -12.30 -9.11 11.53
N LYS A 104 -11.15 -9.18 12.20
CA LYS A 104 -11.04 -9.81 13.53
C LYS A 104 -11.96 -9.12 14.55
N ILE A 105 -11.90 -7.79 14.63
CA ILE A 105 -12.75 -6.98 15.53
C ILE A 105 -14.21 -7.30 15.28
N VAL A 106 -14.67 -7.20 14.03
CA VAL A 106 -16.06 -7.43 13.65
C VAL A 106 -16.50 -8.88 13.93
N THR A 107 -15.62 -9.87 13.74
CA THR A 107 -15.93 -11.27 14.08
C THR A 107 -15.96 -11.54 15.58
N SER A 108 -15.22 -10.78 16.40
CA SER A 108 -15.21 -10.89 17.85
C SER A 108 -16.40 -10.19 18.50
N LEU A 109 -16.86 -9.09 17.89
CA LEU A 109 -18.03 -8.35 18.34
C LEU A 109 -19.30 -9.21 18.23
N ASN A 110 -20.06 -9.25 19.31
CA ASN A 110 -21.34 -9.94 19.35
C ASN A 110 -22.28 -9.26 20.36
N LEU A 111 -23.53 -9.71 20.44
CA LEU A 111 -24.54 -9.12 21.33
C LEU A 111 -24.21 -9.21 22.83
N LYS A 112 -23.18 -9.97 23.22
CA LYS A 112 -22.70 -10.08 24.60
C LYS A 112 -21.45 -9.22 24.86
N SER A 113 -20.90 -8.55 23.85
CA SER A 113 -19.77 -7.65 24.03
C SER A 113 -20.15 -6.54 25.02
N SER A 114 -19.30 -6.34 26.02
CA SER A 114 -19.47 -5.30 27.01
C SER A 114 -19.25 -3.91 26.39
N SER A 115 -19.76 -2.88 27.08
CA SER A 115 -19.52 -1.49 26.68
C SER A 115 -18.02 -1.15 26.67
N GLU A 116 -17.23 -1.71 27.59
CA GLU A 116 -15.78 -1.47 27.68
C GLU A 116 -15.03 -2.10 26.50
N GLU A 117 -15.40 -3.31 26.09
CA GLU A 117 -14.86 -3.93 24.87
C GLU A 117 -15.21 -3.09 23.63
N LEU A 118 -16.44 -2.59 23.52
CA LEU A 118 -16.85 -1.76 22.39
C LEU A 118 -16.07 -0.44 22.32
N GLU A 119 -15.87 0.23 23.45
CA GLU A 119 -15.03 1.44 23.52
C GLU A 119 -13.57 1.13 23.16
N SER A 120 -13.04 0.00 23.62
CA SER A 120 -11.69 -0.45 23.27
C SER A 120 -11.54 -0.71 21.76
N TYR A 121 -12.54 -1.35 21.14
CA TYR A 121 -12.56 -1.58 19.70
C TYR A 121 -12.73 -0.27 18.90
N SER A 122 -13.57 0.64 19.37
CA SER A 122 -13.73 1.99 18.80
C SER A 122 -12.42 2.78 18.81
N LEU A 123 -11.69 2.71 19.93
CA LEU A 123 -10.38 3.34 20.05
C LEU A 123 -9.36 2.71 19.09
N MET A 124 -9.25 1.38 19.06
CA MET A 124 -8.34 0.69 18.12
C MET A 124 -8.61 1.07 16.66
N TRP A 125 -9.88 1.20 16.28
CA TRP A 125 -10.29 1.63 14.95
C TRP A 125 -9.83 3.06 14.65
N SER A 126 -9.97 3.97 15.62
CA SER A 126 -9.61 5.39 15.48
C SER A 126 -8.09 5.59 15.36
N LEU A 127 -7.30 4.73 16.01
CA LEU A 127 -5.84 4.82 16.01
C LEU A 127 -5.21 4.36 14.69
N ARG A 128 -5.94 3.63 13.83
CA ARG A 128 -5.46 3.11 12.53
C ARG A 128 -4.02 2.55 12.61
N PRO A 129 -3.76 1.56 13.49
CA PRO A 129 -2.40 1.17 13.87
C PRO A 129 -1.52 0.65 12.73
N TYR A 130 -2.13 0.23 11.61
CA TYR A 130 -1.42 -0.28 10.44
C TYR A 130 -1.25 0.77 9.33
N VAL A 131 -1.82 1.96 9.48
CA VAL A 131 -1.72 3.03 8.48
C VAL A 131 -0.58 3.97 8.84
N ASN A 132 0.48 3.99 8.02
CA ASN A 132 1.56 4.95 8.15
C ASN A 132 1.25 6.26 7.39
N ASP A 133 1.00 7.34 8.13
CA ASP A 133 0.66 8.65 7.54
C ASP A 133 1.80 9.25 6.69
N GLN A 134 3.07 8.89 6.91
CA GLN A 134 4.19 9.37 6.09
C GLN A 134 4.24 8.64 4.74
N THR A 135 4.03 7.33 4.71
CA THR A 135 3.86 6.58 3.46
C THR A 135 2.69 7.12 2.67
N MET A 136 1.59 7.41 3.35
CA MET A 136 0.44 8.07 2.74
C MET A 136 0.86 9.43 2.16
N LYS A 137 1.43 10.35 2.93
CA LYS A 137 1.92 11.64 2.38
C LYS A 137 2.89 11.49 1.19
N LEU A 138 3.74 10.46 1.19
CA LEU A 138 4.61 10.16 0.07
C LEU A 138 3.79 9.72 -1.16
N ALA A 139 2.84 8.81 -0.99
CA ALA A 139 1.97 8.36 -2.05
C ALA A 139 1.19 9.51 -2.71
N TRP A 140 0.61 10.44 -1.95
CA TRP A 140 -0.08 11.61 -2.52
C TRP A 140 0.85 12.56 -3.30
N LYS A 141 2.15 12.55 -3.00
CA LYS A 141 3.13 13.32 -3.79
C LYS A 141 3.51 12.62 -5.09
N LEU A 142 3.41 11.29 -5.11
CA LEU A 142 3.74 10.45 -6.27
C LEU A 142 2.56 10.32 -7.24
N PHE A 143 1.32 10.25 -6.72
CA PHE A 143 0.10 10.08 -7.51
C PHE A 143 -0.75 11.37 -7.42
N PRO A 144 -0.59 12.31 -8.36
CA PRO A 144 -1.41 13.54 -8.44
C PRO A 144 -2.86 13.27 -8.89
#